data_AF-A0A7J6KQW2-F1
#
_entry.id   AF-A0A7J6KQW2-F1
#
_cell.length_a   1.000
_cell.length_b   1.000
_cell.length_c   1.000
_cell.angle_alpha   90.00
_cell.angle_beta   90.00
_cell.angle_gamma   90.00
#
_symmetry.space_group_name_H-M   'P 1'
#
loop_
_entity.id
_entity.type
_entity.pdbx_description
1 polymer ?
#
loop_
_entity_poly.entity_id
_entity_poly.type
_entity_poly.pdbx_seq_one_letter_code
_entity_poly.pdbx_strand_id
1 'polypeptide(L)'
;VVVKSNVAIGVNAFLSQYLAWERKGGFSARPGLPGRWDTGSPTDDELAIAGAQLMGRPSLRDITMEDVDKAVLDDSHRKAVIGVILEANRVNQLVSMQRACTAEDLGALLNSDRLVTDECIRFLTAIRSLPGVFGCRLITSHHHSSTTLAVADVGVCGGYLAKFADDYYCTVHVLTPADGAYSSYLKFMTQQQQH
;
A
#
# COMPACT_ATOMS: atom_id res chain seq x y z
N VAL A 1 -5.18 -12.24 -15.50
CA VAL A 1 -5.79 -11.01 -16.06
C VAL A 1 -4.67 -10.26 -16.74
N VAL A 2 -4.61 -10.25 -18.07
CA VAL A 2 -3.58 -9.53 -18.83
C VAL A 2 -4.22 -8.22 -19.29
N VAL A 3 -3.97 -7.14 -18.56
CA VAL A 3 -4.34 -5.80 -19.01
C VAL A 3 -3.20 -5.34 -19.93
N LYS A 4 -3.44 -5.37 -21.25
CA LYS A 4 -2.40 -5.30 -22.30
C LYS A 4 -1.60 -3.97 -22.37
N SER A 5 -1.85 -3.00 -21.49
CA SER A 5 -1.04 -1.76 -21.42
C SER A 5 -0.96 -1.13 -20.02
N ASN A 6 -1.63 -1.70 -19.02
CA ASN A 6 -1.67 -1.12 -17.67
C ASN A 6 -0.72 -1.92 -16.77
N VAL A 7 0.30 -1.24 -16.28
CA VAL A 7 1.37 -1.86 -15.49
C VAL A 7 1.25 -1.38 -14.06
N ALA A 8 1.50 -2.27 -13.11
CA ALA A 8 1.65 -1.86 -11.73
C ALA A 8 3.00 -1.15 -11.58
N ILE A 9 3.04 0.01 -10.96
CA ILE A 9 4.29 0.72 -10.66
C ILE A 9 4.53 0.59 -9.17
N GLY A 10 5.62 -0.06 -8.78
CA GLY A 10 6.14 -0.03 -7.42
C GLY A 10 7.02 1.20 -7.26
N VAL A 11 6.61 2.15 -6.44
CA VAL A 11 7.42 3.32 -6.09
C VAL A 11 7.97 3.08 -4.69
N ASN A 12 9.30 2.97 -4.56
CA ASN A 12 9.96 2.84 -3.27
C ASN A 12 10.60 4.18 -2.91
N ALA A 13 10.09 4.85 -1.88
CA ALA A 13 10.61 6.13 -1.42
C ALA A 13 11.32 5.99 -0.08
N PHE A 14 12.55 6.53 -0.01
CA PHE A 14 13.30 6.68 1.24
C PHE A 14 12.81 7.93 1.97
N LEU A 15 11.59 7.88 2.49
CA LEU A 15 10.88 9.03 3.04
C LEU A 15 11.65 9.75 4.15
N SER A 16 12.45 9.03 4.94
CA SER A 16 13.32 9.62 5.97
C SER A 16 14.47 10.45 5.40
N GLN A 17 14.98 10.11 4.21
CA GLN A 17 16.05 10.84 3.52
C GLN A 17 15.50 12.10 2.84
N TYR A 18 14.30 12.01 2.26
CA TYR A 18 13.56 13.17 1.74
C TYR A 18 13.25 14.19 2.85
N LEU A 19 12.74 13.73 4.01
CA LEU A 19 12.47 14.62 5.15
C LEU A 19 13.75 15.21 5.77
N ALA A 20 14.85 14.48 5.74
CA ALA A 20 16.16 15.01 6.14
C ALA A 20 16.70 16.02 5.11
N TRP A 21 16.34 15.89 3.84
CA TRP A 21 16.69 16.81 2.75
C TRP A 21 15.87 18.10 2.78
N GLU A 22 14.54 18.03 2.95
CA GLU A 22 13.66 19.22 3.10
C GLU A 22 14.04 20.05 4.33
N ARG A 23 14.28 19.41 5.48
CA ARG A 23 14.70 20.09 6.71
C ARG A 23 16.07 20.78 6.60
N LYS A 24 16.89 20.38 5.63
CA LYS A 24 18.23 20.95 5.37
C LYS A 24 18.24 21.96 4.24
N GLY A 25 17.08 22.35 3.69
CA GLY A 25 16.96 23.46 2.75
C GLY A 25 17.60 23.24 1.38
N GLY A 26 17.86 21.99 0.98
CA GLY A 26 18.57 21.67 -0.26
C GLY A 26 20.06 22.03 -0.21
N PHE A 27 20.92 21.07 -0.56
CA PHE A 27 22.37 21.23 -0.65
C PHE A 27 23.08 21.81 0.59
N SER A 28 23.04 21.11 1.71
CA SER A 28 24.27 20.71 2.42
C SER A 28 23.99 19.83 3.63
N ALA A 29 24.80 18.78 3.78
CA ALA A 29 25.24 18.11 5.00
C ALA A 29 25.11 16.59 4.95
N ARG A 30 26.28 15.96 4.79
CA ARG A 30 26.65 14.57 5.03
C ARG A 30 26.36 14.11 6.49
N PRO A 31 26.53 12.82 6.81
CA PRO A 31 25.55 11.98 7.49
C PRO A 31 25.47 12.23 8.99
N GLY A 32 24.25 12.39 9.48
CA GLY A 32 23.88 12.17 10.88
C GLY A 32 22.83 11.08 10.91
N LEU A 33 23.11 9.99 11.61
CA LEU A 33 22.16 8.89 11.86
C LEU A 33 20.83 9.45 12.36
N PRO A 34 19.68 9.13 11.73
CA PRO A 34 18.40 9.60 12.24
C PRO A 34 18.07 8.86 13.53
N GLY A 35 17.61 9.64 14.50
CA GLY A 35 17.35 9.25 15.87
C GLY A 35 16.37 8.08 16.01
N ARG A 36 16.51 7.43 17.17
CA ARG A 36 15.68 6.37 17.73
C ARG A 36 14.24 6.89 17.90
N TRP A 37 13.27 6.28 17.22
CA TRP A 37 11.83 6.52 17.44
C TRP A 37 11.29 5.44 18.38
N ASP A 38 10.57 5.86 19.41
CA ASP A 38 10.10 5.07 20.55
C ASP A 38 9.33 3.80 20.17
N THR A 39 9.72 2.67 20.76
CA THR A 39 9.16 1.32 20.56
C THR A 39 8.04 0.98 21.56
N GLY A 40 7.23 1.97 21.96
CA GLY A 40 6.26 1.81 23.07
C GLY A 40 4.79 1.80 22.70
N SER A 41 4.41 2.20 21.48
CA SER A 41 3.00 2.29 21.07
C SER A 41 2.59 1.09 20.21
N PRO A 42 1.42 0.48 20.46
CA PRO A 42 0.92 -0.62 19.65
C PRO A 42 0.63 -0.16 18.23
N THR A 43 0.86 -1.04 17.27
CA THR A 43 0.49 -0.88 15.86
C THR A 43 -1.02 -0.92 15.68
N ASP A 44 -1.53 -0.40 14.56
CA ASP A 44 -2.97 -0.44 14.24
C ASP A 44 -3.50 -1.87 14.12
N ASP A 45 -2.67 -2.82 13.66
CA ASP A 45 -3.04 -4.23 13.61
C ASP A 45 -3.16 -4.84 15.01
N GLU A 46 -2.24 -4.51 15.92
CA GLU A 46 -2.31 -4.91 17.33
C GLU A 46 -3.54 -4.30 18.02
N LEU A 47 -3.85 -3.02 17.76
CA LEU A 47 -5.06 -2.36 18.24
C LEU A 47 -6.34 -2.99 17.67
N ALA A 48 -6.35 -3.38 16.39
CA ALA A 48 -7.51 -4.05 15.80
C ALA A 48 -7.71 -5.44 16.42
N ILE A 49 -6.64 -6.21 16.61
CA ILE A 49 -6.70 -7.54 17.24
C ILE A 49 -7.19 -7.44 18.68
N ALA A 50 -6.65 -6.49 19.47
CA ALA A 50 -7.12 -6.23 20.83
C ALA A 50 -8.59 -5.79 20.84
N GLY A 51 -9.01 -4.96 19.87
CA GLY A 51 -10.39 -4.53 19.72
C GLY A 51 -11.35 -5.70 19.46
N ALA A 52 -10.97 -6.63 18.58
CA ALA A 52 -11.74 -7.85 18.34
C ALA A 52 -11.90 -8.71 19.61
N GLN A 53 -10.85 -8.85 20.41
CA GLN A 53 -10.89 -9.57 21.68
C GLN A 53 -11.85 -8.93 22.69
N LEU A 54 -11.82 -7.60 22.80
CA LEU A 54 -12.74 -6.84 23.66
C LEU A 54 -14.20 -6.99 23.24
N MET A 55 -14.46 -7.21 21.95
CA MET A 55 -15.78 -7.51 21.39
C MET A 55 -16.20 -8.98 21.58
N GLY A 56 -15.34 -9.82 22.18
CA GLY A 56 -15.57 -11.27 22.28
C GLY A 56 -15.55 -11.97 20.92
N ARG A 57 -14.88 -11.40 19.92
CA ARG A 57 -14.82 -11.93 18.55
C ARG A 57 -13.49 -12.67 18.34
N PRO A 58 -13.53 -13.92 17.83
CA PRO A 58 -12.32 -14.72 17.62
C PRO A 58 -11.53 -14.28 16.38
N SER A 59 -12.13 -13.49 15.50
CA SER A 59 -11.55 -13.05 14.24
C SER A 59 -12.12 -11.69 13.82
N LEU A 60 -11.28 -10.87 13.21
CA LEU A 60 -11.67 -9.60 12.57
C LEU A 60 -12.50 -9.81 11.30
N ARG A 61 -12.48 -11.00 10.71
CA ARG A 61 -13.14 -11.32 9.44
C ARG A 61 -14.66 -11.16 9.50
N ASP A 62 -15.25 -11.54 10.63
CA ASP A 62 -16.71 -11.63 10.79
C ASP A 62 -17.30 -10.46 11.58
N ILE A 63 -16.49 -9.42 11.84
CA ILE A 63 -16.94 -8.22 12.55
C ILE A 63 -17.60 -7.27 11.57
N THR A 64 -18.81 -6.83 11.90
CA THR A 64 -19.57 -5.85 11.14
C THR A 64 -19.49 -4.46 11.78
N MET A 65 -19.86 -3.41 11.04
CA MET A 65 -19.98 -2.06 11.62
C MET A 65 -20.97 -2.03 12.78
N GLU A 66 -22.06 -2.79 12.68
CA GLU A 66 -23.07 -2.90 13.73
C GLU A 66 -22.51 -3.51 15.04
N ASP A 67 -21.60 -4.48 14.92
CA ASP A 67 -20.91 -5.05 16.08
C ASP A 67 -20.04 -3.99 16.78
N VAL A 68 -19.35 -3.16 16.00
CA VAL A 68 -18.48 -2.09 16.54
C VAL A 68 -19.31 -1.01 17.22
N ASP A 69 -20.48 -0.67 16.67
CA ASP A 69 -21.38 0.34 17.26
C ASP A 69 -21.97 -0.13 18.60
N LYS A 70 -22.20 -1.44 18.75
CA LYS A 70 -22.68 -2.04 20.01
C LYS A 70 -21.58 -2.26 21.05
N ALA A 71 -20.31 -2.29 20.61
CA ALA A 71 -19.18 -2.56 21.49
C ALA A 71 -18.72 -1.29 22.23
N VAL A 72 -18.32 -1.48 23.50
CA VAL A 72 -17.65 -0.45 24.30
C VAL A 72 -16.15 -0.52 24.02
N LEU A 73 -15.72 0.15 22.96
CA LEU A 73 -14.32 0.32 22.58
C LEU A 73 -13.92 1.78 22.76
N ASP A 74 -12.67 2.00 23.16
CA ASP A 74 -12.06 3.33 23.03
C ASP A 74 -11.89 3.73 21.54
N ASP A 75 -11.63 5.01 21.31
CA ASP A 75 -11.54 5.56 19.97
C ASP A 75 -10.42 4.93 19.13
N SER A 76 -9.30 4.54 19.75
CA SER A 76 -8.18 3.90 19.06
C SER A 76 -8.54 2.51 18.54
N HIS A 77 -9.06 1.63 19.41
CA HIS A 77 -9.51 0.29 19.03
C HIS A 77 -10.67 0.36 18.04
N ARG A 78 -11.62 1.27 18.26
CA ARG A 78 -12.74 1.50 17.33
C ARG A 78 -12.24 1.87 15.94
N LYS A 79 -11.36 2.87 15.82
CA LYS A 79 -10.79 3.29 14.54
C LYS A 79 -10.02 2.17 13.85
N ALA A 80 -9.22 1.42 14.60
CA ALA A 80 -8.43 0.31 14.08
C ALA A 80 -9.34 -0.80 13.50
N VAL A 81 -10.35 -1.25 14.26
CA VAL A 81 -11.31 -2.28 13.83
C VAL A 81 -12.12 -1.81 12.62
N ILE A 82 -12.68 -0.59 12.65
CA ILE A 82 -13.41 -0.02 11.50
C ILE A 82 -12.50 -0.01 10.26
N GLY A 83 -11.25 0.39 10.43
CA GLY A 83 -10.27 0.36 9.36
C GLY A 83 -10.19 -1.02 8.71
N VAL A 84 -10.09 -2.10 9.51
CA VAL A 84 -10.02 -3.48 9.02
C VAL A 84 -11.29 -3.87 8.26
N ILE A 85 -12.46 -3.52 8.78
CA ILE A 85 -13.75 -3.79 8.12
C ILE A 85 -13.82 -3.10 6.75
N LEU A 86 -13.46 -1.83 6.68
CA LEU A 86 -13.45 -1.07 5.42
C LEU A 86 -12.47 -1.68 4.41
N GLU A 87 -11.31 -2.15 4.87
CA GLU A 87 -10.34 -2.82 4.02
C GLU A 87 -10.84 -4.17 3.50
N ALA A 88 -11.49 -4.96 4.34
CA ALA A 88 -12.11 -6.22 3.92
C ALA A 88 -13.22 -5.98 2.88
N ASN A 89 -14.06 -4.96 3.09
CA ASN A 89 -15.09 -4.57 2.13
C ASN A 89 -14.51 -4.13 0.79
N ARG A 90 -13.41 -3.37 0.81
CA ARG A 90 -12.68 -2.94 -0.39
C ARG A 90 -12.14 -4.12 -1.19
N VAL A 91 -11.58 -5.13 -0.50
CA VAL A 91 -11.12 -6.37 -1.12
C VAL A 91 -12.29 -7.17 -1.71
N ASN A 92 -13.41 -7.27 -0.98
CA ASN A 92 -14.61 -7.94 -1.47
C ASN A 92 -15.19 -7.24 -2.71
N GLN A 93 -15.17 -5.91 -2.72
CA GLN A 93 -15.57 -5.12 -3.89
C GLN A 93 -14.68 -5.44 -5.09
N LEU A 94 -13.36 -5.48 -4.92
CA LEU A 94 -12.43 -5.87 -5.98
C LEU A 94 -12.74 -7.28 -6.53
N VAL A 95 -12.99 -8.24 -5.63
CA VAL A 95 -13.35 -9.62 -6.02
C VAL A 95 -14.68 -9.65 -6.78
N SER A 96 -15.67 -8.85 -6.37
CA SER A 96 -16.98 -8.78 -7.02
C SER A 96 -16.93 -8.22 -8.45
N MET A 97 -15.98 -7.33 -8.74
CA MET A 97 -15.80 -6.73 -10.07
C MET A 97 -15.18 -7.72 -11.08
N GLN A 98 -14.57 -8.82 -10.60
CA GLN A 98 -14.04 -9.93 -11.39
C GLN A 98 -13.32 -9.50 -12.69
N ARG A 99 -13.80 -9.95 -13.85
CA ARG A 99 -13.18 -9.71 -15.17
C ARG A 99 -13.55 -8.35 -15.78
N ALA A 100 -14.49 -7.61 -15.18
CA ALA A 100 -14.95 -6.31 -15.68
C ALA A 100 -14.19 -5.13 -15.05
N CYS A 101 -13.32 -5.38 -14.07
CA CYS A 101 -12.55 -4.35 -13.39
C CYS A 101 -11.58 -3.65 -14.35
N THR A 102 -11.76 -2.34 -14.54
CA THR A 102 -10.84 -1.48 -15.31
C THR A 102 -9.64 -1.04 -14.45
N ALA A 103 -8.63 -0.42 -15.07
CA ALA A 103 -7.49 0.09 -14.30
C ALA A 103 -7.86 1.31 -13.45
N GLU A 104 -8.83 2.10 -13.94
CA GLU A 104 -9.47 3.21 -13.25
C GLU A 104 -10.22 2.73 -12.01
N ASP A 105 -11.00 1.66 -12.14
CA ASP A 105 -11.69 1.04 -11.01
C ASP A 105 -10.71 0.55 -9.94
N LEU A 106 -9.66 -0.14 -10.37
CA LEU A 106 -8.61 -0.62 -9.46
C LEU A 106 -7.87 0.54 -8.80
N GLY A 107 -7.57 1.60 -9.56
CA GLY A 107 -6.94 2.82 -9.06
C GLY A 107 -7.79 3.53 -8.01
N ALA A 108 -9.10 3.68 -8.27
CA ALA A 108 -10.05 4.25 -7.33
C ALA A 108 -10.11 3.44 -6.03
N LEU A 109 -10.13 2.11 -6.11
CA LEU A 109 -10.06 1.24 -4.94
C LEU A 109 -8.74 1.35 -4.18
N LEU A 110 -7.63 1.71 -4.84
CA LEU A 110 -6.33 1.88 -4.17
C LEU A 110 -6.19 3.20 -3.43
N ASN A 111 -6.96 4.23 -3.76
CA ASN A 111 -6.84 5.59 -3.19
C ASN A 111 -7.32 5.71 -1.72
N SER A 112 -7.12 4.67 -0.91
CA SER A 112 -7.35 4.67 0.53
C SER A 112 -6.14 5.23 1.27
N ASP A 113 -6.34 6.30 2.04
CA ASP A 113 -5.32 6.92 2.89
C ASP A 113 -5.28 6.31 4.30
N ARG A 114 -5.83 5.10 4.47
CA ARG A 114 -5.82 4.38 5.74
C ARG A 114 -4.36 4.13 6.18
N LEU A 115 -4.03 4.57 7.41
CA LEU A 115 -2.72 4.44 8.10
C LEU A 115 -1.58 5.29 7.54
N VAL A 116 -1.90 6.41 6.90
CA VAL A 116 -0.94 7.25 6.20
C VAL A 116 -0.67 8.52 7.03
N THR A 117 0.60 8.83 7.33
CA THR A 117 0.96 10.11 7.96
C THR A 117 0.80 11.27 6.98
N ASP A 118 0.74 12.52 7.45
CA ASP A 118 0.63 13.70 6.58
C ASP A 118 1.71 13.72 5.48
N GLU A 119 2.93 13.27 5.77
CA GLU A 119 4.02 13.12 4.80
C GLU A 119 3.68 12.10 3.71
N CYS A 120 3.19 10.93 4.12
CA CYS A 120 2.80 9.89 3.19
C CYS A 120 1.57 10.35 2.37
N ILE A 121 0.64 11.13 2.94
CA ILE A 121 -0.50 11.71 2.22
C ILE A 121 0.00 12.67 1.13
N ARG A 122 0.96 13.55 1.45
CA ARG A 122 1.59 14.44 0.45
C ARG A 122 2.25 13.65 -0.67
N PHE A 123 2.98 12.60 -0.34
CA PHE A 123 3.64 11.75 -1.32
C PHE A 123 2.66 11.00 -2.23
N LEU A 124 1.61 10.39 -1.65
CA LEU A 124 0.55 9.72 -2.42
C LEU A 124 -0.19 10.72 -3.33
N THR A 125 -0.45 11.93 -2.84
CA THR A 125 -1.08 13.00 -3.63
C THR A 125 -0.22 13.41 -4.82
N ALA A 126 1.10 13.50 -4.63
CA ALA A 126 2.04 13.80 -5.71
C ALA A 126 2.04 12.70 -6.78
N ILE A 127 2.03 11.43 -6.37
CA ILE A 127 1.91 10.28 -7.30
C ILE A 127 0.59 10.34 -8.07
N ARG A 128 -0.54 10.59 -7.39
CA ARG A 128 -1.87 10.70 -8.00
C ARG A 128 -1.98 11.86 -9.01
N SER A 129 -1.11 12.86 -8.89
CA SER A 129 -1.09 14.02 -9.79
C SER A 129 -0.28 13.77 -11.07
N LEU A 130 0.43 12.65 -11.17
CA LEU A 130 1.17 12.30 -12.38
C LEU A 130 0.21 11.90 -13.51
N PRO A 131 0.40 12.40 -14.74
CA PRO A 131 -0.38 11.97 -15.89
C PRO A 131 -0.30 10.46 -16.09
N GLY A 132 -1.46 9.83 -16.31
CA GLY A 132 -1.56 8.38 -16.53
C GLY A 132 -1.61 7.54 -15.26
N VAL A 133 -1.57 8.13 -14.05
CA VAL A 133 -1.80 7.40 -12.80
C VAL A 133 -3.29 7.36 -12.49
N PHE A 134 -3.83 6.15 -12.29
CA PHE A 134 -5.25 5.92 -11.96
C PHE A 134 -5.49 5.91 -10.45
N GLY A 135 -4.49 5.51 -9.68
CA GLY A 135 -4.53 5.56 -8.22
C GLY A 135 -3.32 4.90 -7.59
N CYS A 136 -3.11 5.18 -6.31
CA CYS A 136 -1.98 4.64 -5.56
C CYS A 136 -2.27 4.46 -4.08
N ARG A 137 -1.52 3.53 -3.49
CA ARG A 137 -1.60 3.19 -2.08
C ARG A 137 -0.23 2.87 -1.49
N LEU A 138 -0.03 3.26 -0.25
CA LEU A 138 1.03 2.71 0.59
C LEU A 138 0.81 1.20 0.80
N ILE A 139 1.85 0.39 0.56
CA ILE A 139 1.86 -1.06 0.79
C ILE A 139 2.59 -1.38 2.09
N THR A 140 3.76 -0.77 2.30
CA THR A 140 4.51 -0.89 3.55
C THR A 140 5.13 0.45 3.92
N SER A 141 5.19 0.72 5.21
CA SER A 141 6.03 1.75 5.79
C SER A 141 6.87 1.08 6.87
N HIS A 142 8.16 0.93 6.60
CA HIS A 142 9.13 0.58 7.63
C HIS A 142 9.92 1.83 7.97
N HIS A 143 10.39 1.96 9.21
CA HIS A 143 10.98 3.14 9.88
C HIS A 143 11.72 4.21 9.02
N HIS A 144 12.25 3.87 7.85
CA HIS A 144 12.96 4.76 6.92
C HIS A 144 12.57 4.65 5.42
N SER A 145 11.61 3.80 5.05
CA SER A 145 11.22 3.55 3.66
C SER A 145 9.72 3.25 3.55
N SER A 146 9.06 3.98 2.65
CA SER A 146 7.67 3.76 2.28
C SER A 146 7.61 3.17 0.87
N THR A 147 7.03 1.98 0.74
CA THR A 147 6.73 1.39 -0.57
C THR A 147 5.29 1.68 -0.92
N THR A 148 5.09 2.34 -2.05
CA THR A 148 3.79 2.65 -2.64
C THR A 148 3.59 1.82 -3.90
N LEU A 149 2.37 1.33 -4.11
CA LEU A 149 1.94 0.74 -5.35
C LEU A 149 1.01 1.72 -6.07
N ALA A 150 1.28 1.99 -7.33
CA ALA A 150 0.41 2.76 -8.21
C ALA A 150 -0.05 1.91 -9.39
N VAL A 151 -1.27 2.17 -9.85
CA VAL A 151 -1.78 1.61 -11.11
C VAL A 151 -1.73 2.73 -12.13
N ALA A 152 -1.04 2.51 -13.24
CA ALA A 152 -0.80 3.55 -14.23
C ALA A 152 -0.69 3.00 -15.65
N ASP A 153 -0.96 3.89 -16.61
CA ASP A 153 -0.56 3.72 -18.00
C ASP A 153 0.88 4.21 -18.16
N VAL A 154 1.80 3.26 -18.38
CA VAL A 154 3.24 3.55 -18.53
C VAL A 154 3.54 4.34 -19.81
N GLY A 155 2.72 4.21 -20.86
CA GLY A 155 2.86 4.98 -22.09
C GLY A 155 2.63 6.48 -21.86
N VAL A 156 1.77 6.82 -20.90
CA VAL A 156 1.48 8.22 -20.52
C VAL A 156 2.42 8.69 -19.41
N CYS A 157 2.62 7.88 -18.36
CA CYS A 157 3.37 8.33 -17.19
C CYS A 157 4.89 8.30 -17.40
N GLY A 158 5.40 7.48 -18.33
CA GLY A 158 6.83 7.19 -18.48
C GLY A 158 7.73 8.42 -18.61
N GLY A 159 7.28 9.45 -19.34
CA GLY A 159 8.02 10.71 -19.50
C GLY A 159 8.17 11.55 -18.22
N TYR A 160 7.35 11.28 -17.21
CA TYR A 160 7.33 12.03 -15.93
C TYR A 160 8.06 11.28 -14.81
N LEU A 161 8.23 9.96 -14.92
CA LEU A 161 8.76 9.12 -13.83
C LEU A 161 10.19 9.47 -13.44
N ALA A 162 11.06 9.80 -14.40
CA ALA A 162 12.46 10.14 -14.11
C ALA A 162 12.56 11.43 -13.28
N LYS A 163 11.86 12.49 -13.69
CA LYS A 163 11.82 13.74 -12.95
C LYS A 163 11.18 13.55 -11.57
N PHE A 164 10.10 12.78 -11.49
CA PHE A 164 9.45 12.48 -10.22
C PHE A 164 10.39 11.73 -9.26
N ALA A 165 11.16 10.77 -9.77
CA ALA A 165 12.17 10.04 -8.99
C ALA A 165 13.23 10.98 -8.39
N ASP A 166 13.69 11.96 -9.18
CA ASP A 166 14.66 12.97 -8.75
C ASP A 166 14.05 13.94 -7.71
N ASP A 167 12.85 14.49 -7.99
CA ASP A 167 12.18 15.49 -7.14
C ASP A 167 11.84 14.92 -5.74
N TYR A 168 11.48 13.64 -5.66
CA TYR A 168 11.05 12.97 -4.43
C TYR A 168 12.08 12.00 -3.85
N TYR A 169 13.28 11.94 -4.42
CA TYR A 169 14.36 11.05 -3.99
C TYR A 169 13.90 9.59 -3.79
N CYS A 170 13.23 9.06 -4.81
CA CYS A 170 12.61 7.74 -4.78
C CYS A 170 13.05 6.90 -5.98
N THR A 171 12.95 5.57 -5.84
CA THR A 171 13.17 4.64 -6.94
C THR A 171 11.84 4.17 -7.49
N VAL A 172 11.67 4.27 -8.81
CA VAL A 172 10.47 3.81 -9.50
C VAL A 172 10.76 2.48 -10.20
N HIS A 173 9.95 1.47 -9.90
CA HIS A 173 10.01 0.15 -10.50
C HIS A 173 8.71 -0.12 -11.26
N VAL A 174 8.84 -0.49 -12.53
CA VAL A 174 7.70 -0.98 -13.32
C VAL A 174 7.55 -2.48 -13.06
N LEU A 175 6.45 -2.88 -12.45
CA LEU A 175 6.18 -4.24 -11.98
C LEU A 175 5.20 -4.95 -12.90
N THR A 176 5.58 -6.14 -13.36
CA THR A 176 4.66 -7.05 -14.05
C THR A 176 4.31 -8.20 -13.11
N PRO A 177 3.03 -8.57 -12.95
CA PRO A 177 2.65 -9.75 -12.19
C PRO A 177 3.41 -10.97 -12.72
N ALA A 178 4.11 -11.67 -11.83
CA ALA A 178 4.89 -12.84 -12.15
C ALA A 178 4.32 -14.07 -11.43
N ASP A 179 4.64 -15.23 -11.96
CA ASP A 179 4.31 -16.50 -11.32
C ASP A 179 5.03 -16.63 -9.97
N GLY A 180 4.35 -17.22 -8.98
CA GLY A 180 4.96 -17.57 -7.70
C GLY A 180 6.06 -18.62 -7.84
N ALA A 181 6.96 -18.68 -6.85
CA ALA A 181 8.17 -19.51 -6.84
C ALA A 181 7.97 -21.01 -7.16
N TYR A 182 6.73 -21.53 -7.07
CA TYR A 182 6.39 -22.93 -7.29
C TYR A 182 5.75 -23.25 -8.66
N SER A 183 5.48 -22.25 -9.52
CA SER A 183 4.90 -22.47 -10.86
C SER A 183 5.81 -23.28 -11.79
N SER A 184 7.13 -23.07 -11.71
CA SER A 184 8.11 -23.80 -12.51
C SER A 184 8.24 -25.27 -12.08
N TYR A 185 8.07 -25.59 -10.81
CA TYR A 185 8.19 -26.96 -10.29
C TYR A 185 7.06 -27.89 -10.79
N LEU A 186 5.84 -27.36 -10.91
CA LEU A 186 4.70 -28.13 -11.45
C LEU A 186 4.88 -28.50 -12.93
N LYS A 187 5.54 -27.66 -13.73
CA LYS A 187 5.83 -27.95 -15.15
C LYS A 187 6.79 -29.14 -15.32
N PHE A 188 7.71 -29.35 -14.38
CA PHE A 188 8.62 -30.50 -14.41
C PHE A 188 7.96 -31.80 -13.91
N MET A 189 7.00 -31.75 -12.97
CA MET A 189 6.30 -32.94 -12.49
C MET A 189 5.28 -33.49 -13.50
N THR A 190 4.70 -32.66 -14.35
CA THR A 190 3.82 -33.13 -15.43
C THR A 190 4.55 -33.95 -16.51
N GLN A 191 5.86 -33.78 -16.69
CA GLN A 191 6.64 -34.61 -17.62
C GLN A 191 6.98 -35.99 -17.04
N GLN A 192 6.92 -36.18 -15.71
CA GLN A 192 7.18 -37.48 -15.07
C GLN A 192 5.95 -38.39 -14.98
N GLN A 193 4.74 -37.89 -15.25
CA GLN A 193 3.50 -38.70 -15.20
C GLN A 193 3.06 -39.26 -16.56
N GLN A 194 3.83 -39.04 -17.63
CA GLN A 194 3.54 -39.56 -18.98
C GLN A 194 4.50 -40.65 -19.46
N HIS A 195 5.25 -41.29 -18.57
CA HIS A 195 6.07 -42.46 -18.89
C HIS A 195 5.79 -43.65 -17.97
#